data_AF-A0A924YPS3-F1
#
_entry.id   AF-A0A924YPS3-F1
#
_cell.length_a   1.000
_cell.length_b   1.000
_cell.length_c   1.000
_cell.angle_alpha   90.00
_cell.angle_beta   90.00
_cell.angle_gamma   90.00
#
_symmetry.space_group_name_H-M   'P 1'
#
loop_
_entity.id
_entity.type
_entity.pdbx_description
1 polymer ?
#
loop_
_entity_poly.entity_id
_entity_poly.type
_entity_poly.pdbx_seq_one_letter_code
_entity_poly.pdbx_strand_id
1 'polypeptide(L)'
;YLLSIMLSCGMYDYAGEWAYRVGIPSKSGVGGGIVGVIPGQFGIGIFSPPLDGKGNSVRGILACRELSERFGLHAFESGYTGQRLSDLLTPSRRN
;
A
#
# COMPACT_ATOMS: atom_id res chain seq x y z
N TYR A 1 -16.81 -2.76 -2.71
CA TYR A 1 -17.06 -1.60 -1.84
C TYR A 1 -15.98 -1.42 -0.77
N LEU A 2 -15.54 -2.48 -0.06
CA LEU A 2 -14.51 -2.35 1.00
C LEU A 2 -13.21 -1.69 0.52
N LEU A 3 -12.66 -2.10 -0.61
CA LEU A 3 -11.41 -1.51 -1.14
C LEU A 3 -11.56 -0.02 -1.48
N SER A 4 -12.74 0.38 -1.97
CA SER A 4 -13.05 1.79 -2.23
C SER A 4 -13.05 2.60 -0.92
N ILE A 5 -13.64 2.07 0.15
CA ILE A 5 -13.63 2.71 1.48
C ILE A 5 -12.22 2.76 2.07
N MET A 6 -11.44 1.68 1.94
CA MET A 6 -10.06 1.64 2.40
C MET A 6 -9.21 2.70 1.67
N LEU A 7 -9.39 2.85 0.37
CA LEU A 7 -8.69 3.87 -0.42
C LEU A 7 -9.09 5.30 -0.01
N SER A 8 -10.39 5.57 0.16
CA SER A 8 -10.88 6.93 0.40
C SER A 8 -10.84 7.38 1.87
N CYS A 9 -10.85 6.45 2.82
CA CYS A 9 -11.04 6.75 4.25
C CYS A 9 -10.07 6.01 5.19
N GLY A 10 -9.21 5.14 4.67
CA GLY A 10 -8.48 4.19 5.52
C GLY A 10 -7.31 4.77 6.32
N MET A 11 -6.82 5.95 5.92
CA MET A 11 -5.59 6.56 6.46
C MET A 11 -5.86 7.84 7.28
N TYR A 12 -7.01 7.92 7.96
CA TYR A 12 -7.41 9.10 8.73
C TYR A 12 -7.42 10.37 7.85
N ASP A 13 -7.00 11.51 8.38
CA ASP A 13 -6.89 12.78 7.65
C ASP A 13 -5.83 12.76 6.54
N TYR A 14 -5.10 11.65 6.38
CA TYR A 14 -4.18 11.43 5.26
C TYR A 14 -4.85 10.74 4.06
N ALA A 15 -6.10 10.30 4.15
CA ALA A 15 -6.70 9.44 3.12
C ALA A 15 -6.77 10.05 1.72
N GLY A 16 -7.06 11.36 1.59
CA GLY A 16 -7.05 12.04 0.29
C GLY A 16 -5.66 12.11 -0.34
N GLU A 17 -4.65 12.50 0.46
CA GLU A 17 -3.25 12.55 0.00
C GLU A 17 -2.69 11.15 -0.27
N TRP A 18 -3.11 10.16 0.53
CA TRP A 18 -2.78 8.76 0.33
C TRP A 18 -3.30 8.23 -1.01
N ALA A 19 -4.56 8.49 -1.33
CA ALA A 19 -5.15 8.07 -2.60
C ALA A 19 -4.46 8.71 -3.81
N TYR A 20 -3.92 9.91 -3.66
CA TYR A 20 -3.18 10.62 -4.71
C TYR A 20 -1.72 10.18 -4.84
N ARG A 21 -1.01 9.98 -3.72
CA ARG A 21 0.45 9.71 -3.72
C ARG A 21 0.80 8.23 -3.73
N VAL A 22 -0.01 7.39 -3.08
CA VAL A 22 0.28 5.97 -2.86
C VAL A 22 -0.71 5.10 -3.61
N GLY A 23 -2.01 5.43 -3.55
CA GLY A 23 -3.05 4.77 -4.34
C GLY A 23 -3.30 3.31 -4.01
N ILE A 24 -2.78 2.78 -2.90
CA ILE A 24 -3.04 1.41 -2.46
C ILE A 24 -4.24 1.42 -1.49
N PRO A 25 -5.32 0.66 -1.71
CA PRO A 25 -6.37 0.49 -0.70
C PRO A 25 -5.80 0.01 0.63
N SER A 26 -5.86 0.84 1.68
CA SER A 26 -5.18 0.57 2.95
C SER A 26 -5.98 0.94 4.19
N LYS A 27 -5.58 0.44 5.36
CA LYS A 27 -6.06 0.88 6.66
C LYS A 27 -4.88 1.01 7.63
N SER A 28 -4.80 2.17 8.29
CA SER A 28 -3.83 2.43 9.36
C SER A 28 -4.42 2.17 10.75
N GLY A 29 -3.57 1.88 11.74
CA GLY A 29 -3.94 1.78 13.14
C GLY A 29 -2.90 2.40 14.06
N VAL A 30 -3.35 2.99 15.17
CA VAL A 30 -2.51 3.70 16.16
C VAL A 30 -1.44 2.83 16.84
N GLY A 31 -1.53 1.50 16.71
CA GLY A 31 -0.43 0.60 17.09
C GLY A 31 0.78 0.67 16.14
N GLY A 32 0.74 1.49 15.09
CA GLY A 32 1.79 1.59 14.07
C GLY A 32 1.64 0.57 12.94
N GLY A 33 0.48 -0.06 12.82
CA GLY A 33 0.17 -1.03 11.77
C GLY A 33 -0.45 -0.38 10.53
N ILE A 34 -0.09 -0.86 9.35
CA ILE A 34 -0.78 -0.55 8.09
C ILE A 34 -1.06 -1.88 7.37
N VAL A 35 -2.32 -2.08 6.98
CA VAL A 35 -2.73 -3.13 6.05
C VAL A 35 -3.01 -2.49 4.69
N GLY A 36 -2.56 -3.13 3.61
CA GLY A 36 -2.85 -2.74 2.24
C GLY A 36 -3.29 -3.93 1.40
N VAL A 37 -4.04 -3.67 0.33
CA VAL A 37 -4.51 -4.71 -0.60
C VAL A 37 -4.21 -4.29 -2.02
N ILE A 38 -3.51 -5.15 -2.77
CA ILE A 38 -3.38 -5.06 -4.22
C ILE A 38 -4.42 -6.00 -4.85
N PRO A 39 -5.51 -5.47 -5.45
CA PRO A 39 -6.61 -6.30 -5.91
C PRO A 39 -6.14 -7.38 -6.89
N GLY A 40 -6.49 -8.63 -6.59
CA GLY A 40 -6.15 -9.78 -7.45
C GLY A 40 -4.69 -10.23 -7.40
N GLN A 41 -3.83 -9.62 -6.57
CA GLN A 41 -2.40 -9.96 -6.49
C GLN A 41 -1.99 -10.42 -5.10
N PHE A 42 -1.97 -9.54 -4.09
CA PHE A 42 -1.53 -9.87 -2.73
C PHE A 42 -1.95 -8.81 -1.70
N GLY A 43 -1.80 -9.13 -0.42
CA GLY A 43 -1.93 -8.20 0.70
C GLY A 43 -0.58 -7.70 1.22
N ILE A 44 -0.58 -6.53 1.82
CA ILE A 44 0.58 -5.90 2.47
C ILE A 44 0.27 -5.75 3.95
N GLY A 45 1.20 -6.16 4.81
CA GLY A 45 1.17 -5.90 6.25
C GLY A 45 2.47 -5.22 6.67
N ILE A 46 2.36 -4.05 7.29
CA ILE A 46 3.50 -3.28 7.78
C ILE A 46 3.29 -2.95 9.25
N PHE A 47 4.36 -3.01 10.03
CA PHE A 47 4.37 -2.62 11.43
C PHE A 47 5.59 -1.75 11.73
N SER A 48 5.34 -0.55 12.26
CA SER A 48 6.35 0.33 12.81
C SER A 48 5.70 1.31 13.80
N PRO A 49 5.97 1.21 15.12
CA PRO A 49 5.27 1.99 16.15
C PRO A 49 5.29 3.53 16.01
N PRO A 50 6.39 4.19 15.59
CA PRO A 50 6.40 5.66 15.51
C PRO A 50 5.37 6.24 14.54
N LEU A 51 4.55 7.18 15.03
CA LEU A 51 3.47 7.81 14.28
C LEU A 51 3.78 9.27 13.90
N ASP A 52 3.18 9.74 12.81
CA ASP A 52 3.13 11.15 12.44
C ASP A 52 2.03 11.92 13.21
N GLY A 53 1.91 13.23 12.94
CA GLY A 53 0.86 14.07 13.54
C GLY A 53 -0.58 13.71 13.15
N LYS A 54 -0.77 12.81 12.18
CA LYS A 54 -2.08 12.31 11.73
C LYS A 54 -2.38 10.90 12.27
N GLY A 55 -1.52 10.35 13.13
CA GLY A 55 -1.69 9.03 13.74
C GLY A 55 -1.31 7.85 12.84
N ASN A 56 -0.57 8.09 11.76
CA ASN A 56 -0.11 7.05 10.85
C ASN A 56 1.35 6.68 11.08
N SER A 57 1.72 5.42 10.87
CA SER A 57 3.11 5.00 10.96
C SER A 57 3.99 5.74 9.96
N VAL A 58 5.02 6.46 10.44
CA VAL A 58 5.92 7.27 9.59
C VAL A 58 6.63 6.38 8.58
N ARG A 59 7.28 5.32 9.07
CA ARG A 59 7.99 4.35 8.20
C ARG A 59 7.01 3.51 7.39
N GLY A 60 5.81 3.26 7.90
CA GLY A 60 4.79 2.53 7.16
C GLY A 60 4.32 3.28 5.91
N ILE A 61 4.09 4.59 6.03
CA ILE A 61 3.75 5.44 4.88
C ILE A 61 4.88 5.42 3.86
N LEU A 62 6.13 5.63 4.29
CA LEU A 62 7.30 5.64 3.41
C LEU A 62 7.47 4.30 2.66
N ALA A 63 7.31 3.18 3.37
CA ALA A 63 7.42 1.86 2.76
C ALA A 63 6.33 1.61 1.70
N CYS A 64 5.07 1.92 2.00
CA CYS A 64 3.99 1.78 1.01
C CYS A 64 4.18 2.70 -0.21
N ARG A 65 4.66 3.91 0.00
CA ARG A 65 4.96 4.84 -1.08
C ARG A 65 6.04 4.28 -2.01
N GLU A 66 7.16 3.86 -1.45
CA GLU A 66 8.26 3.24 -2.20
C GLU A 66 7.78 2.00 -2.96
N LEU A 67 6.99 1.13 -2.32
CA LEU A 67 6.41 -0.05 -2.99
C LEU A 67 5.52 0.33 -4.17
N SER A 68 4.68 1.36 -3.99
CA SER A 68 3.79 1.83 -5.05
C SER A 68 4.55 2.39 -6.24
N GLU A 69 5.52 3.27 -5.98
CA GLU A 69 6.36 3.91 -7.01
C GLU A 69 7.24 2.88 -7.73
N ARG A 70 7.85 1.94 -6.99
CA ARG A 70 8.80 0.98 -7.54
C ARG A 70 8.16 -0.14 -8.36
N PHE A 71 6.95 -0.57 -8.00
CA PHE A 71 6.30 -1.72 -8.60
C PHE A 71 4.99 -1.39 -9.34
N GLY A 72 4.66 -0.10 -9.50
CA GLY A 72 3.44 0.34 -10.19
C GLY A 72 2.17 -0.16 -9.51
N LEU A 73 2.09 -0.06 -8.17
CA LEU A 73 0.97 -0.62 -7.39
C LEU A 73 -0.20 0.36 -7.19
N HIS A 74 -0.14 1.53 -7.82
CA HIS A 74 -1.17 2.55 -7.69
C HIS A 74 -2.49 2.08 -8.31
N ALA A 75 -3.63 2.31 -7.66
CA ALA A 75 -4.96 1.86 -8.15
C ALA A 75 -5.35 2.42 -9.52
N PHE A 76 -4.72 3.50 -9.96
CA PHE A 76 -4.93 4.13 -11.27
C PHE A 76 -3.74 3.95 -12.24
N GLU A 77 -2.75 3.12 -11.89
CA GLU A 77 -1.67 2.77 -12.80
C GLU A 77 -2.24 2.02 -14.01
N SER A 78 -2.00 2.52 -15.21
CA SER A 78 -2.61 2.04 -16.45
C SER A 78 -1.59 1.34 -17.35
N GLY A 79 -0.98 0.27 -16.83
CA GLY A 79 -0.06 -0.58 -17.61
C GLY A 79 1.22 -0.88 -16.85
N TYR A 80 1.78 -2.06 -17.13
CA TYR A 80 2.90 -2.66 -16.41
C TYR A 80 4.22 -1.90 -16.58
N THR A 81 4.39 -0.83 -15.81
CA THR A 81 5.68 -0.17 -15.64
C THR A 81 6.45 -0.86 -14.52
N GLY A 82 7.19 -1.92 -14.87
CA GLY A 82 8.11 -2.63 -13.97
C GLY A 82 7.89 -4.15 -13.87
N GLN A 83 8.86 -4.86 -13.30
CA GLN A 83 8.66 -6.26 -12.92
C GLN A 83 7.51 -6.33 -11.92
N ARG A 84 6.51 -7.17 -12.20
CA ARG A 84 5.41 -7.36 -11.26
C ARG A 84 6.01 -7.90 -9.97
N LEU A 85 5.65 -7.32 -8.82
CA LEU A 85 6.08 -7.89 -7.54
C LEU A 85 5.60 -9.35 -7.44
N SER A 86 4.47 -9.70 -8.06
CA SER A 86 4.02 -11.09 -8.20
C SER A 86 5.06 -11.99 -8.87
N ASP A 87 5.76 -11.51 -9.89
CA ASP A 87 6.72 -12.31 -10.66
C ASP A 87 8.00 -12.53 -9.87
N LEU A 88 8.38 -11.57 -9.03
CA LEU A 88 9.49 -11.68 -8.08
C LEU A 88 9.18 -12.63 -6.91
N LEU A 89 7.92 -12.62 -6.45
CA LEU A 89 7.48 -13.44 -5.32
C LEU A 89 7.10 -14.87 -5.72
N THR A 90 6.83 -15.11 -7.00
CA THR A 90 6.55 -16.46 -7.50
C THR A 90 7.87 -17.22 -7.62
N PRO A 91 8.06 -18.35 -6.90
CA PRO A 91 9.24 -19.17 -7.08
C PRO A 91 9.29 -19.62 -8.55
N SER A 92 10.40 -19.34 -9.23
CA SER A 92 10.72 -19.99 -10.49
C SER A 92 10.65 -21.51 -10.23
N ARG A 93 9.61 -22.17 -10.75
CA ARG A 93 9.63 -23.63 -10.90
C ARG A 93 10.73 -23.94 -11.92
N ARG A 94 11.98 -23.97 -11.45
CA ARG A 94 13.07 -24.61 -12.18
C ARG A 94 12.81 -26.10 -12.11
N ASN A 95 12.36 -26.66 -13.23
CA ASN A 95 12.49 -28.08 -13.52
C ASN A 95 13.97 -28.45 -13.61
#